data_AF-A0A921BNK0-F1
#
_entry.id   AF-A0A921BNK0-F1
#
_cell.length_a   1.000
_cell.length_b   1.000
_cell.length_c   1.000
_cell.angle_alpha   90.00
_cell.angle_beta   90.00
_cell.angle_gamma   90.00
#
_symmetry.space_group_name_H-M   'P 1'
#
loop_
_entity.id
_entity.type
_entity.pdbx_description
1 polymer ?
#
loop_
_entity_poly.entity_id
_entity_poly.type
_entity_poly.pdbx_seq_one_letter_code
_entity_poly.pdbx_strand_id
1 'polypeptide(L)'
;MLLDPVEAVGGNHFDRLSKNYLFMVLDMYDDQTFIQSAQGMFINDDGRIDRTILDYYEDVGKVRALDAMVQAFRSGRVHEDDMDNLAEAASRYTGINPQADQLFRDIMTGDQYNMETKMDAIRSFTQSDGDASTPGVPKNVLQARLNLVNTLQYDESDLMGKGMALLALQLESQISGERTDERKMRDAASRLFRDMQKRESEERRSGQRTPSRQPTVVPAP
;
A
#
# COMPACT_ATOMS: atom_id res chain seq x y z
N MET A 1 24.71 23.18 -5.55
CA MET A 1 23.34 23.72 -5.62
C MET A 1 23.00 23.91 -7.08
N LEU A 2 22.07 23.14 -7.64
CA LEU A 2 21.37 23.52 -8.87
C LEU A 2 20.11 24.27 -8.41
N LEU A 3 20.07 25.59 -8.58
CA LEU A 3 19.02 26.44 -8.01
C LEU A 3 18.20 27.21 -9.04
N ASP A 4 18.26 26.85 -10.33
CA ASP A 4 17.31 27.37 -11.32
C ASP A 4 17.16 26.38 -12.49
N PRO A 5 16.01 25.68 -12.62
CA PRO A 5 15.73 24.92 -13.82
C PRO A 5 15.31 25.89 -14.94
N VAL A 6 15.88 25.70 -16.13
CA VAL A 6 15.48 26.44 -17.34
C VAL A 6 14.10 25.95 -17.77
N GLU A 7 13.09 26.83 -17.79
CA GLU A 7 11.79 26.53 -18.40
C GLU A 7 11.94 26.44 -19.93
N ALA A 8 11.95 25.22 -20.46
CA ALA A 8 11.83 24.98 -21.90
C ALA A 8 10.34 25.00 -22.29
N VAL A 9 9.95 25.97 -23.11
CA VAL A 9 8.60 26.04 -23.67
C VAL A 9 8.41 24.91 -24.68
N GLY A 10 7.57 23.93 -24.33
CA GLY A 10 7.23 22.77 -25.16
C GLY A 10 7.87 21.49 -24.65
N GLY A 11 7.18 20.79 -23.75
CA GLY A 11 7.64 19.55 -23.11
C GLY A 11 8.14 18.55 -24.14
N ASN A 12 9.46 18.36 -24.15
CA ASN A 12 10.14 17.60 -25.18
C ASN A 12 10.48 16.20 -24.64
N HIS A 13 10.73 15.27 -25.53
CA HIS A 13 11.16 13.90 -25.20
C HIS A 13 12.49 13.86 -24.38
N PHE A 14 13.29 14.92 -24.40
CA PHE A 14 14.48 15.07 -23.56
C PHE A 14 14.14 15.27 -22.08
N ASP A 15 12.99 15.83 -21.71
CA ASP A 15 12.62 16.02 -20.31
C ASP A 15 12.36 14.67 -19.62
N ARG A 16 11.68 13.74 -20.31
CA ARG A 16 11.45 12.38 -19.80
C ARG A 16 12.75 11.56 -19.72
N LEU A 17 13.62 11.66 -20.72
CA LEU A 17 14.91 10.97 -20.71
C LEU A 17 15.85 11.54 -19.64
N SER A 18 15.89 12.86 -19.49
CA SER A 18 16.65 13.54 -18.44
C SER A 18 16.16 13.14 -17.04
N LYS A 19 14.84 13.05 -16.85
CA LYS A 19 14.24 12.57 -15.60
C LYS A 19 14.64 11.13 -15.29
N ASN A 20 14.51 10.22 -16.24
CA ASN A 20 14.92 8.83 -16.04
C ASN A 20 16.41 8.70 -15.69
N TYR A 21 17.26 9.48 -16.36
CA TYR A 21 18.68 9.52 -16.06
C TYR A 21 18.96 10.04 -14.65
N LEU A 22 18.26 11.10 -14.21
CA LEU A 22 18.35 11.61 -12.84
C LEU A 22 18.04 10.50 -11.82
N PHE A 23 16.91 9.81 -11.95
CA PHE A 23 16.52 8.76 -11.00
C PHE A 23 17.46 7.56 -11.03
N MET A 24 18.02 7.21 -12.19
CA MET A 24 19.08 6.19 -12.28
C MET A 24 20.35 6.60 -11.50
N VAL A 25 20.76 7.87 -11.55
CA VAL A 25 21.91 8.36 -10.79
C VAL A 25 21.63 8.37 -9.29
N LEU A 26 20.41 8.79 -8.89
CA LEU A 26 20.00 8.77 -7.49
C LEU A 26 20.01 7.35 -6.91
N ASP A 27 19.52 6.37 -7.68
CA ASP A 27 19.59 4.95 -7.33
C ASP A 27 21.03 4.43 -7.21
N MET A 28 21.87 4.71 -8.21
CA MET A 28 23.28 4.29 -8.20
C MET A 28 24.06 4.75 -6.96
N TYR A 29 23.67 5.88 -6.35
CA TYR A 29 24.32 6.45 -5.18
C TYR A 29 23.53 6.31 -3.87
N ASP A 30 22.38 5.61 -3.87
CA ASP A 30 21.44 5.52 -2.72
C ASP A 30 21.12 6.92 -2.13
N ASP A 31 20.94 7.91 -3.01
CA ASP A 31 20.75 9.30 -2.61
C ASP A 31 19.30 9.53 -2.15
N GLN A 32 19.12 9.53 -0.83
CA GLN A 32 17.84 9.79 -0.17
C GLN A 32 17.57 11.28 0.10
N THR A 33 18.50 12.18 -0.24
CA THR A 33 18.32 13.62 -0.01
C THR A 33 17.34 14.25 -1.00
N PHE A 34 17.07 13.58 -2.12
CA PHE A 34 16.17 14.06 -3.17
C PHE A 34 14.69 13.77 -2.92
N ILE A 35 14.34 13.03 -1.87
CA ILE A 35 12.94 12.63 -1.54
C ILE A 35 12.00 13.85 -1.52
N GLN A 36 12.38 14.94 -0.85
CA GLN A 36 11.53 16.12 -0.74
C GLN A 36 11.31 16.81 -2.10
N SER A 37 12.34 16.85 -2.95
CA SER A 37 12.23 17.38 -4.30
C SER A 37 11.33 16.49 -5.17
N ALA A 38 11.50 15.17 -5.07
CA ALA A 38 10.67 14.19 -5.78
C ALA A 38 9.19 14.28 -5.38
N GLN A 39 8.89 14.64 -4.13
CA GLN A 39 7.52 14.79 -3.64
C GLN A 39 6.71 15.82 -4.42
N GLY A 40 7.32 16.95 -4.78
CA GLY A 40 6.67 17.99 -5.57
C GLY A 40 6.28 17.55 -6.99
N MET A 41 6.91 16.48 -7.50
CA MET A 41 6.70 15.94 -8.84
C MET A 41 5.92 14.61 -8.82
N PHE A 42 5.49 14.15 -7.64
CA PHE A 42 5.00 12.78 -7.49
C PHE A 42 3.61 12.56 -8.06
N ILE A 43 2.72 13.55 -7.93
CA ILE A 43 1.38 13.53 -8.49
C ILE A 43 1.36 14.48 -9.67
N ASN A 44 1.10 13.94 -10.86
CA ASN A 44 0.96 14.71 -12.09
C ASN A 44 -0.30 15.59 -12.07
N ASP A 45 -0.39 16.52 -13.01
CA ASP A 45 -1.54 17.43 -13.13
C ASP A 45 -2.87 16.70 -13.40
N ASP A 46 -2.82 15.52 -14.02
CA ASP A 46 -3.97 14.65 -14.27
C ASP A 46 -4.33 13.74 -13.08
N GLY A 47 -3.62 13.86 -11.96
CA GLY A 47 -3.83 13.07 -10.76
C GLY A 47 -3.16 11.69 -10.79
N ARG A 48 -2.50 11.30 -11.88
CA ARG A 48 -1.73 10.04 -11.90
C ARG A 48 -0.44 10.18 -11.12
N ILE A 49 0.01 9.09 -10.49
CA ILE A 49 1.34 9.10 -9.87
C ILE A 49 2.43 8.90 -10.92
N ASP A 50 3.58 9.50 -10.70
CA ASP A 50 4.77 9.22 -11.49
C ASP A 50 5.45 7.94 -11.00
N ARG A 51 5.42 6.88 -11.81
CA ARG A 51 5.97 5.57 -11.43
C ARG A 51 7.47 5.58 -11.22
N THR A 52 8.22 6.39 -11.96
CA THR A 52 9.68 6.50 -11.75
C THR A 52 9.99 7.07 -10.36
N ILE A 53 9.15 7.99 -9.87
CA ILE A 53 9.27 8.51 -8.51
C ILE A 53 8.84 7.47 -7.46
N LEU A 54 7.79 6.70 -7.74
CA LEU A 54 7.38 5.60 -6.86
C LEU A 54 8.50 4.57 -6.73
N ASP A 55 9.10 4.12 -7.85
CA ASP A 55 10.21 3.17 -7.86
C ASP A 55 11.39 3.71 -7.02
N TYR A 56 11.75 4.99 -7.19
CA TYR A 56 12.76 5.65 -6.37
C TYR A 56 12.40 5.67 -4.88
N TYR A 57 11.14 5.88 -4.51
CA TYR A 57 10.70 5.80 -3.12
C TYR A 57 10.77 4.39 -2.56
N GLU A 58 10.48 3.37 -3.35
CA GLU A 58 10.51 1.98 -2.90
C GLU A 58 11.94 1.46 -2.75
N ASP A 59 12.81 1.75 -3.72
CA ASP A 59 14.16 1.17 -3.79
C ASP A 59 15.20 1.96 -2.98
N VAL A 60 15.13 3.30 -3.05
CA VAL A 60 16.11 4.22 -2.45
C VAL A 60 15.55 4.87 -1.20
N GLY A 61 14.40 5.55 -1.34
CA GLY A 61 13.81 6.35 -0.28
C GLY A 61 13.33 5.52 0.93
N LYS A 62 12.86 4.30 0.67
CA LYS A 62 12.34 3.33 1.63
C LYS A 62 11.43 3.99 2.67
N VAL A 63 11.61 3.66 3.96
CA VAL A 63 10.83 4.24 5.07
C VAL A 63 10.94 5.77 5.14
N ARG A 64 12.00 6.39 4.62
CA ARG A 64 12.12 7.86 4.62
C ARG A 64 11.19 8.52 3.61
N ALA A 65 10.80 7.80 2.55
CA ALA A 65 9.81 8.27 1.59
C ALA A 65 8.35 8.01 2.03
N LEU A 66 8.14 7.30 3.16
CA LEU A 66 6.80 6.96 3.62
C LEU A 66 5.90 8.18 3.81
N ASP A 67 6.42 9.27 4.38
CA ASP A 67 5.64 10.49 4.57
C ASP A 67 5.14 11.06 3.23
N ALA A 68 5.99 11.05 2.19
CA ALA A 68 5.59 11.48 0.85
C ALA A 68 4.49 10.58 0.24
N MET A 69 4.61 9.26 0.41
CA MET A 69 3.60 8.29 -0.05
C MET A 69 2.27 8.46 0.70
N VAL A 70 2.30 8.59 2.02
CA VAL A 70 1.12 8.81 2.87
C VAL A 70 0.43 10.14 2.54
N GLN A 71 1.19 11.20 2.33
CA GLN A 71 0.65 12.50 1.94
C GLN A 71 0.00 12.45 0.56
N ALA A 72 0.61 11.74 -0.40
CA ALA A 72 0.02 11.55 -1.72
C ALA A 72 -1.30 10.79 -1.63
N PHE A 73 -1.34 9.69 -0.88
CA PHE A 73 -2.53 8.88 -0.66
C PHE A 73 -3.68 9.70 -0.03
N ARG A 74 -3.36 10.53 0.96
CA ARG A 74 -4.34 11.37 1.68
C ARG A 74 -4.73 12.65 0.95
N SER A 75 -4.05 13.00 -0.15
CA SER A 75 -4.28 14.26 -0.87
C SER A 75 -5.66 14.34 -1.53
N GLY A 76 -6.30 13.20 -1.79
CA GLY A 76 -7.53 13.12 -2.59
C GLY A 76 -7.33 13.48 -4.07
N ARG A 77 -6.09 13.71 -4.51
CA ARG A 77 -5.74 14.05 -5.90
C ARG A 77 -5.38 12.84 -6.74
N VAL A 78 -4.99 11.74 -6.10
CA VAL A 78 -4.50 10.54 -6.80
C VAL A 78 -5.65 9.84 -7.49
N HIS A 79 -5.44 9.46 -8.75
CA HIS A 79 -6.40 8.70 -9.53
C HIS A 79 -6.67 7.33 -8.89
N GLU A 80 -7.90 6.82 -8.94
CA GLU A 80 -8.29 5.54 -8.31
C GLU A 80 -7.40 4.37 -8.78
N ASP A 81 -7.13 4.29 -10.08
CA ASP A 81 -6.26 3.28 -10.71
C ASP A 81 -4.78 3.32 -10.25
N ASP A 82 -4.35 4.34 -9.52
CA ASP A 82 -3.00 4.45 -8.96
C ASP A 82 -2.98 4.36 -7.42
N MET A 83 -4.16 4.32 -6.78
CA MET A 83 -4.28 4.20 -5.31
C MET A 83 -3.83 2.83 -4.80
N ASP A 84 -4.05 1.78 -5.59
CA ASP A 84 -3.56 0.42 -5.33
C ASP A 84 -2.04 0.37 -5.19
N ASN A 85 -1.30 1.01 -6.09
CA ASN A 85 0.16 1.06 -6.07
C ASN A 85 0.69 1.77 -4.80
N LEU A 86 0.06 2.89 -4.41
CA LEU A 86 0.41 3.60 -3.17
C LEU A 86 0.05 2.79 -1.91
N ALA A 87 -1.13 2.17 -1.91
CA ALA A 87 -1.58 1.31 -0.82
C ALA A 87 -0.62 0.14 -0.64
N GLU A 88 -0.17 -0.48 -1.73
CA GLU A 88 0.84 -1.54 -1.69
C GLU A 88 2.14 -1.01 -1.08
N ALA A 89 2.74 0.03 -1.66
CA ALA A 89 4.05 0.54 -1.26
C ALA A 89 4.08 0.99 0.21
N ALA A 90 3.08 1.74 0.66
CA ALA A 90 3.03 2.23 2.04
C ALA A 90 2.71 1.12 3.05
N SER A 91 1.87 0.14 2.70
CA SER A 91 1.48 -0.95 3.61
C SER A 91 2.63 -1.90 3.95
N ARG A 92 3.74 -1.88 3.19
CA ARG A 92 4.96 -2.64 3.50
C ARG A 92 5.55 -2.24 4.85
N TYR A 93 5.34 -1.01 5.29
CA TYR A 93 5.86 -0.49 6.56
C TYR A 93 4.90 -0.67 7.75
N THR A 94 3.76 -1.34 7.55
CA THR A 94 2.84 -1.66 8.63
C THR A 94 3.50 -2.57 9.66
N GLY A 95 3.30 -2.31 10.95
CA GLY A 95 3.98 -2.96 12.07
C GLY A 95 5.40 -2.44 12.33
N ILE A 96 5.88 -1.49 11.52
CA ILE A 96 7.20 -0.84 11.67
C ILE A 96 7.03 0.67 11.89
N ASN A 97 6.14 1.30 11.13
CA ASN A 97 5.90 2.74 11.18
C ASN A 97 4.43 3.05 11.55
N PRO A 98 4.18 3.87 12.60
CA PRO A 98 2.82 4.22 13.02
C PRO A 98 1.98 4.94 11.94
N GLN A 99 2.61 5.67 11.02
CA GLN A 99 1.89 6.31 9.91
C GLN A 99 1.35 5.27 8.92
N ALA A 100 2.12 4.21 8.66
CA ALA A 100 1.67 3.09 7.84
C ALA A 100 0.57 2.29 8.54
N ASP A 101 0.67 2.10 9.86
CA ASP A 101 -0.40 1.47 10.65
C ASP A 101 -1.70 2.24 10.55
N GLN A 102 -1.65 3.56 10.70
CA GLN A 102 -2.82 4.41 10.58
C GLN A 102 -3.37 4.39 9.16
N LEU A 103 -2.52 4.50 8.15
CA LEU A 103 -2.94 4.43 6.76
C LEU A 103 -3.62 3.10 6.44
N PHE A 104 -3.06 1.98 6.89
CA PHE A 104 -3.68 0.67 6.71
C PHE A 104 -5.08 0.61 7.35
N ARG A 105 -5.26 1.15 8.57
CA ARG A 105 -6.59 1.28 9.19
C ARG A 105 -7.53 2.11 8.31
N ASP A 106 -7.08 3.27 7.86
CA ASP A 106 -7.86 4.18 7.02
C ASP A 106 -8.32 3.49 5.72
N ILE A 107 -7.44 2.69 5.09
CA ILE A 107 -7.75 1.91 3.88
C ILE A 107 -8.80 0.84 4.18
N MET A 108 -8.62 0.08 5.26
CA MET A 108 -9.52 -1.01 5.62
C MET A 108 -10.93 -0.51 5.99
N THR A 109 -11.00 0.64 6.68
CA THR A 109 -12.26 1.20 7.22
C THR A 109 -12.96 2.16 6.25
N GLY A 110 -12.23 2.78 5.33
CA GLY A 110 -12.77 3.75 4.38
C GLY A 110 -13.62 3.09 3.29
N ASP A 111 -14.81 3.63 3.05
CA ASP A 111 -15.68 3.22 1.93
C ASP A 111 -15.28 3.87 0.60
N GLN A 112 -14.43 4.90 0.64
CA GLN A 112 -13.88 5.54 -0.55
C GLN A 112 -12.85 4.68 -1.28
N TYR A 113 -12.31 3.65 -0.62
CA TYR A 113 -11.31 2.77 -1.21
C TYR A 113 -11.97 1.50 -1.74
N ASN A 114 -11.62 1.17 -2.97
CA ASN A 114 -12.11 -0.02 -3.64
C ASN A 114 -11.49 -1.30 -3.08
N MET A 115 -12.04 -2.45 -3.45
CA MET A 115 -11.54 -3.73 -2.97
C MET A 115 -10.11 -4.01 -3.46
N GLU A 116 -9.73 -3.54 -4.64
CA GLU A 116 -8.37 -3.71 -5.19
C GLU A 116 -7.31 -3.00 -4.32
N THR A 117 -7.52 -1.73 -3.99
CA THR A 117 -6.68 -0.96 -3.05
C THR A 117 -6.60 -1.64 -1.69
N LYS A 118 -7.72 -2.13 -1.15
CA LYS A 118 -7.72 -2.89 0.12
C LYS A 118 -6.89 -4.19 -0.01
N MET A 119 -6.98 -4.86 -1.15
CA MET A 119 -6.27 -6.11 -1.39
C MET A 119 -4.77 -5.96 -1.56
N ASP A 120 -4.32 -4.92 -2.24
CA ASP A 120 -2.89 -4.71 -2.42
C ASP A 120 -2.23 -4.22 -1.13
N ALA A 121 -2.94 -3.44 -0.30
CA ALA A 121 -2.54 -3.18 1.08
C ALA A 121 -2.33 -4.48 1.88
N ILE A 122 -3.30 -5.41 1.86
CA ILE A 122 -3.21 -6.71 2.56
C ILE A 122 -2.08 -7.58 1.99
N ARG A 123 -1.88 -7.56 0.68
CA ARG A 123 -0.84 -8.34 0.01
C ARG A 123 0.54 -7.92 0.49
N SER A 124 0.85 -6.62 0.40
CA SER A 124 2.17 -6.10 0.78
C SER A 124 2.43 -6.28 2.27
N PHE A 125 1.39 -6.10 3.08
CA PHE A 125 1.35 -6.37 4.51
C PHE A 125 1.73 -7.82 4.90
N THR A 126 1.64 -8.81 4.00
CA THR A 126 2.10 -10.19 4.32
C THR A 126 3.43 -10.57 3.66
N GLN A 127 3.92 -9.78 2.72
CA GLN A 127 5.01 -10.18 1.82
C GLN A 127 6.30 -9.40 2.02
N SER A 128 6.20 -8.16 2.51
CA SER A 128 7.36 -7.27 2.65
C SER A 128 7.27 -6.46 3.93
N ASP A 129 8.43 -6.07 4.44
CA ASP A 129 8.62 -5.12 5.53
C ASP A 129 9.21 -3.78 5.03
N GLY A 130 9.31 -3.61 3.71
CA GLY A 130 9.92 -2.45 3.05
C GLY A 130 11.43 -2.56 2.85
N ASP A 131 12.07 -3.62 3.33
CA ASP A 131 13.49 -3.90 3.07
C ASP A 131 13.64 -5.15 2.19
N ALA A 132 14.04 -4.95 0.94
CA ALA A 132 14.27 -6.04 -0.01
C ALA A 132 15.39 -7.00 0.42
N SER A 133 16.25 -6.60 1.38
CA SER A 133 17.29 -7.46 1.93
C SER A 133 16.79 -8.41 3.03
N THR A 134 15.59 -8.21 3.55
CA THR A 134 14.99 -9.08 4.57
C THR A 134 14.33 -10.30 3.92
N PRO A 135 14.70 -11.54 4.31
CA PRO A 135 14.00 -12.73 3.86
C PRO A 135 12.60 -12.81 4.48
N GLY A 136 11.59 -12.28 3.78
CA GLY A 136 10.21 -12.25 4.26
C GLY A 136 9.99 -11.21 5.36
N VAL A 137 9.01 -11.45 6.24
CA VAL A 137 8.61 -10.49 7.29
C VAL A 137 9.08 -10.98 8.66
N PRO A 138 9.81 -10.18 9.46
CA PRO A 138 10.25 -10.57 10.80
C PRO A 138 9.09 -10.89 11.75
N LYS A 139 9.28 -11.84 12.68
CA LYS A 139 8.22 -12.28 13.61
C LYS A 139 7.63 -11.15 14.46
N ASN A 140 8.45 -10.20 14.92
CA ASN A 140 7.98 -9.03 15.67
C ASN A 140 7.09 -8.12 14.83
N VAL A 141 7.39 -7.98 13.53
CA VAL A 141 6.57 -7.22 12.58
C VAL A 141 5.25 -7.97 12.33
N LEU A 142 5.30 -9.29 12.12
CA LEU A 142 4.10 -10.13 12.00
C LEU A 142 3.21 -10.04 13.25
N GLN A 143 3.78 -9.99 14.45
CA GLN A 143 3.02 -9.81 15.68
C GLN A 143 2.35 -8.44 15.77
N ALA A 144 3.06 -7.36 15.42
CA ALA A 144 2.48 -6.02 15.38
C ALA A 144 1.33 -5.93 14.36
N ARG A 145 1.51 -6.57 13.20
CA ARG A 145 0.52 -6.75 12.15
C ARG A 145 -0.71 -7.53 12.61
N LEU A 146 -0.53 -8.64 13.31
CA LEU A 146 -1.62 -9.42 13.90
C LEU A 146 -2.42 -8.58 14.91
N ASN A 147 -1.73 -7.84 15.78
CA ASN A 147 -2.39 -6.94 16.73
C ASN A 147 -3.23 -5.88 16.00
N LEU A 148 -2.69 -5.30 14.92
CA LEU A 148 -3.40 -4.34 14.08
C LEU A 148 -4.67 -4.95 13.46
N VAL A 149 -4.56 -6.14 12.86
CA VAL A 149 -5.73 -6.85 12.28
C VAL A 149 -6.79 -7.11 13.36
N ASN A 150 -6.40 -7.53 14.55
CA ASN A 150 -7.33 -7.81 15.65
C ASN A 150 -8.03 -6.56 16.20
N THR A 151 -7.53 -5.37 15.91
CA THR A 151 -8.24 -4.12 16.24
C THR A 151 -9.35 -3.75 15.24
N LEU A 152 -9.43 -4.41 14.09
CA LEU A 152 -10.43 -4.17 13.07
C LEU A 152 -11.55 -5.20 13.22
N GLN A 153 -12.62 -4.83 13.93
CA GLN A 153 -13.76 -5.72 14.17
C GLN A 153 -14.84 -5.53 13.11
N TYR A 154 -15.18 -6.60 12.43
CA TYR A 154 -16.25 -6.64 11.44
C TYR A 154 -17.42 -7.45 11.97
N ASP A 155 -18.62 -7.21 11.44
CA ASP A 155 -19.77 -8.08 11.69
C ASP A 155 -19.45 -9.52 11.24
N GLU A 156 -19.96 -10.53 11.96
CA GLU A 156 -19.73 -11.95 11.64
C GLU A 156 -20.20 -12.34 10.22
N SER A 157 -21.21 -11.64 9.70
CA SER A 157 -21.73 -11.85 8.34
C SER A 157 -20.87 -11.19 7.25
N ASP A 158 -19.99 -10.26 7.62
CA ASP A 158 -19.20 -9.47 6.68
C ASP A 158 -18.12 -10.33 6.00
N LEU A 159 -18.05 -10.26 4.67
CA LEU A 159 -17.07 -11.01 3.88
C LEU A 159 -15.65 -10.47 4.08
N MET A 160 -15.50 -9.16 4.25
CA MET A 160 -14.23 -8.54 4.62
C MET A 160 -13.80 -9.03 6.01
N GLY A 161 -14.74 -9.12 6.95
CA GLY A 161 -14.51 -9.70 8.28
C GLY A 161 -13.98 -11.14 8.23
N LYS A 162 -14.61 -11.98 7.42
CA LYS A 162 -14.13 -13.36 7.17
C LYS A 162 -12.74 -13.38 6.53
N GLY A 163 -12.47 -12.46 5.62
CA GLY A 163 -11.14 -12.30 5.01
C GLY A 163 -10.08 -11.92 6.04
N MET A 164 -10.38 -10.96 6.92
CA MET A 164 -9.47 -10.53 7.98
C MET A 164 -9.25 -11.61 9.05
N ALA A 165 -10.27 -12.42 9.36
CA ALA A 165 -10.10 -13.57 10.25
C ALA A 165 -9.15 -14.62 9.66
N LEU A 166 -9.27 -14.91 8.35
CA LEU A 166 -8.33 -15.81 7.67
C LEU A 166 -6.92 -15.23 7.60
N LEU A 167 -6.79 -13.91 7.42
CA LEU A 167 -5.51 -13.20 7.48
C LEU A 167 -4.87 -13.31 8.87
N ALA A 168 -5.65 -13.11 9.95
CA ALA A 168 -5.17 -13.26 11.32
C ALA A 168 -4.63 -14.68 11.57
N LEU A 169 -5.39 -15.71 11.19
CA LEU A 169 -4.95 -17.11 11.30
C LEU A 169 -3.67 -17.39 10.49
N GLN A 170 -3.54 -16.78 9.29
CA GLN A 170 -2.31 -16.88 8.49
C GLN A 170 -1.11 -16.26 9.23
N LEU A 171 -1.27 -15.07 9.83
CA LEU A 171 -0.20 -14.42 10.60
C LEU A 171 0.20 -15.24 11.83
N GLU A 172 -0.79 -15.78 12.56
CA GLU A 172 -0.55 -16.67 13.71
C GLU A 172 0.26 -17.90 13.31
N SER A 173 -0.09 -18.54 12.19
CA SER A 173 0.63 -19.69 11.62
C SER A 173 2.06 -19.32 11.21
N GLN A 174 2.29 -18.14 10.62
CA GLN A 174 3.63 -17.65 10.29
C GLN A 174 4.48 -17.36 11.52
N ILE A 175 3.87 -16.83 12.59
CA ILE A 175 4.53 -16.54 13.87
C ILE A 175 4.92 -17.85 14.56
N SER A 176 4.01 -18.84 14.62
CA SER A 176 4.23 -20.14 15.26
C SER A 176 5.19 -21.03 14.47
N GLY A 177 5.21 -20.91 13.14
CA GLY A 177 5.98 -21.75 12.22
C GLY A 177 5.24 -23.03 11.79
N GLU A 178 3.95 -23.16 12.10
CA GLU A 178 3.12 -24.31 11.75
C GLU A 178 2.65 -24.25 10.29
N ARG A 179 3.48 -24.78 9.38
CA ARG A 179 3.27 -24.69 7.92
C ARG A 179 2.12 -25.51 7.33
N THR A 180 1.60 -26.50 8.07
CA THR A 180 0.67 -27.51 7.52
C THR A 180 -0.66 -26.90 7.06
N ASP A 181 -1.08 -25.80 7.68
CA ASP A 181 -2.34 -25.13 7.36
C ASP A 181 -2.17 -23.71 6.80
N GLU A 182 -0.98 -23.10 6.89
CA GLU A 182 -0.69 -21.75 6.35
C GLU A 182 -1.12 -21.62 4.89
N ARG A 183 -0.71 -22.58 4.05
CA ARG A 183 -1.03 -22.55 2.61
C ARG A 183 -2.53 -22.62 2.36
N LYS A 184 -3.27 -23.43 3.12
CA LYS A 184 -4.72 -23.56 2.96
C LYS A 184 -5.42 -22.28 3.39
N MET A 185 -5.00 -21.68 4.50
CA MET A 185 -5.55 -20.41 4.99
C MET A 185 -5.30 -19.28 3.99
N ARG A 186 -4.07 -19.17 3.48
CA ARG A 186 -3.69 -18.21 2.44
C ARG A 186 -4.51 -18.40 1.16
N ASP A 187 -4.67 -19.63 0.70
CA ASP A 187 -5.46 -19.94 -0.49
C ASP A 187 -6.95 -19.60 -0.28
N ALA A 188 -7.49 -19.88 0.91
CA ALA A 188 -8.87 -19.53 1.27
C ALA A 188 -9.09 -18.01 1.32
N ALA A 189 -8.19 -17.27 1.98
CA ALA A 189 -8.22 -15.81 2.04
C ALA A 189 -8.15 -15.23 0.62
N SER A 190 -7.16 -15.66 -0.18
CA SER A 190 -6.96 -15.18 -1.55
C SER A 190 -8.17 -15.41 -2.45
N ARG A 191 -8.87 -16.55 -2.30
CA ARG A 191 -10.10 -16.85 -3.04
C ARG A 191 -11.25 -15.93 -2.61
N LEU A 192 -11.47 -15.80 -1.31
CA LEU A 192 -12.53 -14.95 -0.76
C LEU A 192 -12.37 -13.50 -1.22
N PHE A 193 -11.14 -13.00 -1.15
CA PHE A 193 -10.80 -11.66 -1.60
C PHE A 193 -11.02 -11.44 -3.11
N ARG A 194 -10.61 -12.41 -3.93
CA ARG A 194 -10.86 -12.37 -5.38
C ARG A 194 -12.35 -12.36 -5.71
N ASP A 195 -13.15 -13.15 -4.98
CA ASP A 195 -14.59 -13.18 -5.17
C ASP A 195 -15.24 -11.85 -4.79
N MET A 196 -14.76 -11.18 -3.73
CA MET A 196 -15.21 -9.83 -3.37
C MET A 196 -14.86 -8.80 -4.44
N GLN A 197 -13.62 -8.80 -4.95
CA GLN A 197 -13.20 -7.90 -6.03
C GLN A 197 -14.06 -8.09 -7.28
N LYS A 198 -14.36 -9.35 -7.64
CA LYS A 198 -15.23 -9.66 -8.77
C LYS A 198 -16.65 -9.12 -8.57
N ARG A 199 -17.23 -9.29 -7.38
CA ARG A 199 -18.57 -8.75 -7.04
C ARG A 199 -18.59 -7.24 -7.12
N GLU A 200 -17.59 -6.55 -6.57
CA GLU A 200 -17.50 -5.09 -6.64
C GLU A 200 -17.43 -4.60 -8.11
N SER A 201 -16.68 -5.30 -8.96
CA SER A 201 -16.61 -4.99 -10.39
C SER A 201 -17.97 -5.16 -11.09
N GLU A 202 -18.72 -6.21 -10.76
CA GLU A 202 -20.07 -6.46 -11.28
C GLU A 202 -21.09 -5.41 -10.79
N GLU A 203 -21.01 -5.02 -9.51
CA GLU A 203 -21.80 -3.96 -8.89
C GLU A 203 -21.56 -2.61 -9.57
N ARG A 204 -20.29 -2.24 -9.80
CA ARG A 204 -19.92 -1.01 -10.52
C ARG A 204 -20.47 -0.99 -11.95
N ARG A 205 -20.40 -2.12 -12.66
CA ARG A 205 -20.93 -2.24 -14.04
C ARG A 205 -22.45 -2.16 -14.10
N SER A 206 -23.14 -2.67 -13.08
CA SER A 206 -24.61 -2.67 -13.01
C SER A 206 -25.19 -1.39 -12.40
N GLY A 207 -24.36 -0.55 -11.76
CA GLY A 207 -24.80 0.65 -11.06
C GLY A 207 -25.51 0.39 -9.74
N GLN A 208 -25.59 -0.89 -9.30
CA GLN A 208 -26.06 -1.26 -7.97
C GLN A 208 -24.86 -1.27 -7.02
N ARG A 209 -24.87 -0.41 -6.01
CA ARG A 209 -23.85 -0.40 -4.95
C ARG A 209 -24.44 -1.04 -3.70
N THR A 210 -23.86 -2.16 -3.24
CA THR A 210 -24.18 -2.66 -1.90
C THR A 210 -23.31 -1.90 -0.90
N PRO A 211 -23.89 -1.19 0.10
CA PRO A 211 -23.07 -0.54 1.12
C PRO A 211 -22.28 -1.60 1.91
N SER A 212 -20.95 -1.49 1.94
CA SER A 212 -20.11 -2.22 2.88
C SER A 212 -20.38 -1.73 4.29
N ARG A 213 -20.41 -2.64 5.28
CA ARG A 213 -20.44 -2.23 6.68
C ARG A 213 -19.02 -1.92 7.12
N GLN A 214 -18.83 -0.72 7.66
CA GLN A 214 -17.53 -0.32 8.17
C GLN A 214 -17.17 -1.12 9.42
N PRO A 215 -15.92 -1.57 9.57
CA PRO A 215 -15.47 -2.21 10.80
C PRO A 215 -15.46 -1.22 11.97
N THR A 216 -15.70 -1.73 13.17
CA THR A 216 -15.44 -1.02 14.43
C THR A 216 -13.97 -1.13 14.77
N VAL A 217 -13.32 0.01 15.04
CA VAL A 217 -11.93 0.03 15.52
C VAL A 217 -11.92 -0.04 17.04
N VAL A 218 -11.29 -1.07 17.61
CA VAL A 218 -11.12 -1.21 19.06
C VAL A 218 -9.66 -0.95 19.47
N PRO A 219 -9.39 -0.40 20.67
CA PRO A 219 -8.03 -0.26 21.17
C PRO A 219 -7.32 -1.62 21.23
N ALA A 220 -6.01 -1.65 20.94
CA ALA A 220 -5.21 -2.84 21.15
C ALA A 220 -5.17 -3.20 22.65
N PRO A 221 -5.25 -4.49 23.02
CA PRO A 221 -5.12 -4.94 24.40
C PRO A 221 -3.71 -4.71 24.97
#